data_AF-A0A1H3T3U4-F1
#
_entry.id   AF-A0A1H3T3U4-F1
#
_cell.length_a   1.000
_cell.length_b   1.000
_cell.length_c   1.000
_cell.angle_alpha   90.00
_cell.angle_beta   90.00
_cell.angle_gamma   90.00
#
_symmetry.space_group_name_H-M   'P 1'
#
loop_
_entity.id
_entity.type
_entity.pdbx_description
1 polymer ?
#
loop_
_entity_poly.entity_id
_entity_poly.type
_entity_poly.pdbx_seq_one_letter_code
_entity_poly.pdbx_strand_id
1 'polypeptide(L)'
;MPISKAAKKVKVPCVDLVHLILGDFLSNVAELNGIGGYAAIHVEPAEVGQVIREILPGVSPSQAAAKIGIPAQAVWALIDEDEGAILPSTSILGRTEHHVIRRVMLEDLRQFRDDHVKSGDIANQLETDRRTVERMLRRYRVRPAYSESQIGMNLYRPADVTSMLRSAPSKIPA
;
A
#
# COMPACT_ATOMS: atom_id res chain seq x y z
N MET A 1 19.81 6.11 20.65
CA MET A 1 19.20 7.36 20.12
C MET A 1 17.69 7.20 20.08
N PRO A 2 16.85 8.22 20.39
CA PRO A 2 15.39 8.07 20.36
C PRO A 2 14.89 7.57 18.99
N ILE A 3 13.88 6.70 18.96
CA ILE A 3 13.40 6.05 17.72
C ILE A 3 13.09 7.05 16.59
N SER A 4 12.49 8.20 16.92
CA SER A 4 12.13 9.22 15.93
C SER A 4 13.35 9.88 15.29
N LYS A 5 14.44 10.05 16.05
CA LYS A 5 15.72 10.56 15.54
C LYS A 5 16.47 9.47 14.76
N ALA A 6 16.43 8.23 15.24
CA ALA A 6 17.04 7.09 14.55
C ALA A 6 16.39 6.87 13.17
N ALA A 7 15.06 6.82 13.10
CA ALA A 7 14.29 6.68 11.86
C ALA A 7 14.69 7.75 10.80
N LYS A 8 14.80 9.02 11.23
CA LYS A 8 15.28 10.11 10.37
C LYS A 8 16.71 9.87 9.88
N LYS A 9 17.62 9.45 10.78
CA LYS A 9 19.02 9.19 10.44
C LYS A 9 19.17 8.07 9.40
N VAL A 10 18.40 7.00 9.53
CA VAL A 10 18.42 5.86 8.59
C VAL A 10 17.49 6.04 7.38
N LYS A 11 16.73 7.14 7.32
CA LYS A 11 15.78 7.50 6.25
C LYS A 11 14.67 6.46 6.03
N VAL A 12 14.09 5.98 7.12
CA VAL A 12 12.98 5.01 7.09
C VAL A 12 11.79 5.54 7.90
N PRO A 13 10.56 5.06 7.63
CA PRO A 13 9.42 5.35 8.48
C PRO A 13 9.63 4.93 9.94
N CYS A 14 9.16 5.75 10.87
CA CYS A 14 9.23 5.43 12.30
C CYS A 14 8.45 4.14 12.64
N VAL A 15 7.38 3.84 11.90
CA VAL A 15 6.59 2.61 12.07
C VAL A 15 7.39 1.33 11.78
N ASP A 16 8.35 1.38 10.86
CA ASP A 16 9.21 0.21 10.58
C ASP A 16 10.10 -0.11 11.80
N LEU A 17 10.59 0.91 12.52
CA LEU A 17 11.33 0.69 13.77
C LEU A 17 10.45 0.09 14.86
N VAL A 18 9.20 0.55 14.98
CA VAL A 18 8.23 -0.03 15.93
C VAL A 18 8.00 -1.50 15.63
N HIS A 19 7.83 -1.86 14.36
CA HIS A 19 7.71 -3.25 13.93
C HIS A 19 8.95 -4.10 14.27
N LEU A 20 10.16 -3.56 14.09
CA LEU A 20 11.38 -4.28 14.46
C LEU A 20 11.51 -4.49 15.96
N ILE A 21 11.07 -3.53 16.78
CA ILE A 21 11.06 -3.64 18.23
C ILE A 21 10.03 -4.68 18.69
N LEU A 22 8.77 -4.57 18.21
CA LEU A 22 7.69 -5.49 18.59
C LEU A 22 7.93 -6.91 18.10
N GLY A 23 8.60 -7.07 16.95
CA GLY A 23 9.00 -8.36 16.39
C GLY A 23 10.29 -8.94 16.98
N ASP A 24 10.91 -8.27 17.96
CA ASP A 24 12.16 -8.69 18.62
C ASP A 24 13.33 -8.91 17.63
N PHE A 25 13.44 -8.02 16.65
CA PHE A 25 14.49 -8.06 15.63
C PHE A 25 15.71 -7.19 15.97
N LEU A 26 15.61 -6.33 16.98
CA LEU A 26 16.70 -5.44 17.42
C LEU A 26 17.25 -5.91 18.76
N SER A 27 18.57 -5.98 18.85
CA SER A 27 19.30 -6.39 20.07
C SER A 27 19.55 -5.20 21.00
N ASN A 28 19.74 -3.99 20.45
CA ASN A 28 20.07 -2.79 21.22
C ASN A 28 18.88 -1.84 21.31
N VAL A 29 17.87 -2.26 22.09
CA VAL A 29 16.74 -1.41 22.47
C VAL A 29 16.85 -1.08 23.95
N ALA A 30 16.79 0.20 24.29
CA ALA A 30 16.84 0.66 25.67
C ALA A 30 15.74 1.68 25.95
N GLU A 31 15.16 1.61 27.14
CA GLU A 31 14.25 2.63 27.65
C GLU A 31 15.01 3.59 28.57
N LEU A 32 14.87 4.90 28.32
CA LEU A 32 15.48 5.93 29.14
C LEU A 32 14.52 6.36 30.26
N ASN A 33 14.92 6.07 31.50
CA ASN A 33 14.17 6.43 32.70
C ASN A 33 13.90 7.95 32.79
N GLY A 34 12.71 8.31 33.27
CA GLY A 34 12.31 9.71 33.47
C GLY A 34 11.80 10.42 32.21
N ILE A 35 11.74 9.72 31.06
CA ILE A 35 11.06 10.17 29.85
C ILE A 35 9.81 9.31 29.64
N GLY A 36 8.70 9.93 29.26
CA GLY A 36 7.45 9.22 29.00
C GLY A 36 7.28 8.79 27.54
N GLY A 37 6.59 7.67 27.34
CA GLY A 37 6.12 7.20 26.04
C GLY A 37 7.25 6.83 25.07
N TYR A 38 6.94 6.82 23.76
CA TYR A 38 7.88 6.34 22.74
C TYR A 38 9.18 7.17 22.63
N ALA A 39 9.20 8.39 23.18
CA ALA A 39 10.40 9.22 23.24
C ALA A 39 11.47 8.64 24.20
N ALA A 40 11.06 7.80 25.15
CA ALA A 40 11.94 7.08 26.05
C ALA A 40 12.67 5.94 25.34
N ILE A 41 12.12 5.43 24.23
CA ILE A 41 12.67 4.27 23.53
C ILE A 41 13.83 4.71 22.64
N HIS A 42 14.98 4.08 22.88
CA HIS A 42 16.23 4.34 22.19
C HIS A 42 16.71 3.09 21.46
N VAL A 43 17.25 3.30 20.27
CA VAL A 43 17.84 2.26 19.42
C VAL A 43 19.19 2.71 18.87
N GLU A 44 20.00 1.75 18.40
CA GLU A 44 21.23 2.00 17.67
C GLU A 44 20.96 2.15 16.15
N PRO A 45 21.16 3.34 15.55
CA PRO A 45 20.87 3.53 14.12
C PRO A 45 21.67 2.64 13.17
N ALA A 46 22.90 2.25 13.54
CA ALA A 46 23.70 1.34 12.71
C ALA A 46 23.05 -0.05 12.61
N GLU A 47 22.62 -0.60 13.74
CA GLU A 47 21.89 -1.87 13.80
C GLU A 47 20.58 -1.79 13.02
N VAL A 48 19.78 -0.74 13.26
CA VAL A 48 18.51 -0.53 12.54
C VAL A 48 18.72 -0.53 11.03
N GLY A 49 19.75 0.18 10.55
CA GLY A 49 20.04 0.26 9.12
C GLY A 49 20.42 -1.10 8.50
N GLN A 50 21.09 -1.96 9.26
CA GLN A 50 21.42 -3.32 8.83
C GLN A 50 20.17 -4.22 8.83
N VAL A 51 19.46 -4.28 9.96
CA VAL A 51 18.30 -5.15 10.16
C VAL A 51 17.18 -4.84 9.17
N ILE A 52 16.92 -3.56 8.86
CA ILE A 52 15.87 -3.20 7.88
C ILE A 52 16.16 -3.81 6.51
N ARG A 53 17.40 -3.77 6.04
CA ARG A 53 17.76 -4.28 4.70
C ARG A 53 17.62 -5.80 4.62
N GLU A 54 17.82 -6.48 5.74
CA GLU A 54 17.77 -7.93 5.83
C GLU A 54 16.33 -8.44 6.04
N ILE A 55 15.58 -7.78 6.93
CA ILE A 55 14.30 -8.29 7.44
C ILE A 55 13.08 -7.67 6.77
N LEU A 56 13.14 -6.43 6.29
CA LEU A 56 11.97 -5.70 5.78
C LEU A 56 12.02 -5.43 4.27
N PRO A 57 11.90 -6.47 3.42
CA PRO A 57 11.79 -6.28 1.99
C PRO A 57 10.51 -5.51 1.61
N GLY A 58 10.50 -4.97 0.39
CA GLY A 58 9.33 -4.26 -0.14
C GLY A 58 8.94 -3.03 0.68
N VAL A 59 7.64 -2.77 0.77
CA VAL A 59 7.05 -1.62 1.49
C VAL A 59 5.88 -2.03 2.37
N SER A 60 5.57 -1.22 3.38
CA SER A 60 4.36 -1.41 4.20
C SER A 60 3.08 -1.15 3.41
N PRO A 61 1.91 -1.67 3.83
CA PRO A 61 0.62 -1.40 3.18
C PRO A 61 0.29 0.09 3.04
N SER A 62 0.62 0.90 4.04
CA SER A 62 0.43 2.36 3.97
C SER A 62 1.33 3.03 2.94
N GLN A 63 2.58 2.57 2.80
CA GLN A 63 3.49 3.06 1.76
C GLN A 63 3.07 2.56 0.37
N ALA A 64 2.60 1.32 0.27
CA ALA A 64 2.01 0.77 -0.95
C ALA A 64 0.85 1.65 -1.42
N ALA A 65 -0.09 1.95 -0.53
CA ALA A 65 -1.24 2.81 -0.79
C ALA A 65 -0.83 4.17 -1.39
N ALA A 66 0.15 4.83 -0.76
CA ALA A 66 0.70 6.09 -1.27
C ALA A 66 1.33 5.94 -2.68
N LYS A 67 2.02 4.82 -2.95
CA LYS A 67 2.68 4.57 -4.24
C LYS A 67 1.70 4.31 -5.38
N ILE A 68 0.56 3.66 -5.12
CA ILE A 68 -0.43 3.32 -6.15
C ILE A 68 -1.63 4.29 -6.18
N GLY A 69 -1.64 5.33 -5.34
CA GLY A 69 -2.74 6.31 -5.26
C GLY A 69 -4.03 5.73 -4.68
N ILE A 70 -3.85 4.73 -3.83
CA ILE A 70 -4.79 3.92 -3.05
C ILE A 70 -5.26 4.47 -1.68
N PRO A 71 -6.50 4.35 -1.19
CA PRO A 71 -6.72 4.38 0.26
C PRO A 71 -6.01 3.21 0.95
N ALA A 72 -5.43 3.43 2.13
CA ALA A 72 -4.73 2.36 2.86
C ALA A 72 -5.64 1.17 3.21
N GLN A 73 -6.90 1.43 3.54
CA GLN A 73 -7.90 0.39 3.80
C GLN A 73 -8.14 -0.50 2.57
N ALA A 74 -8.12 0.07 1.36
CA ALA A 74 -8.25 -0.71 0.14
C ALA A 74 -7.04 -1.62 -0.08
N VAL A 75 -5.83 -1.16 0.26
CA VAL A 75 -4.64 -2.03 0.23
C VAL A 75 -4.75 -3.17 1.24
N TRP A 76 -5.25 -2.90 2.45
CA TRP A 76 -5.49 -3.96 3.44
C TRP A 76 -6.46 -5.03 2.93
N ALA A 77 -7.58 -4.62 2.33
CA ALA A 77 -8.52 -5.56 1.72
C ALA A 77 -7.89 -6.33 0.54
N LEU A 78 -7.00 -5.71 -0.24
CA LEU A 78 -6.33 -6.38 -1.36
C LEU A 78 -5.33 -7.44 -0.92
N ILE A 79 -4.69 -7.28 0.24
CA ILE A 79 -3.67 -8.21 0.75
C ILE A 79 -4.23 -9.21 1.76
N ASP A 80 -5.52 -9.14 2.07
CA ASP A 80 -6.16 -10.03 3.04
C ASP A 80 -6.21 -11.46 2.48
N GLU A 81 -5.54 -12.39 3.17
CA GLU A 81 -5.47 -13.80 2.78
C GLU A 81 -6.77 -14.54 3.05
N ASP A 82 -7.51 -14.14 4.09
CA ASP A 82 -8.76 -14.80 4.49
C ASP A 82 -9.87 -14.55 3.46
N GLU A 83 -9.81 -13.41 2.77
CA GLU A 83 -10.75 -13.03 1.71
C GLU A 83 -10.24 -13.36 0.29
N GLY A 84 -9.06 -14.01 0.19
CA GLY A 84 -8.43 -14.37 -1.07
C GLY A 84 -7.57 -13.25 -1.64
N ALA A 85 -6.33 -13.16 -1.17
CA ALA A 85 -5.39 -12.09 -1.47
C ALA A 85 -5.27 -11.82 -2.99
N ILE A 86 -5.60 -10.59 -3.37
CA ILE A 86 -5.55 -10.08 -4.74
C ILE A 86 -4.15 -9.53 -5.05
N LEU A 87 -3.60 -8.78 -4.09
CA LEU A 87 -2.26 -8.21 -4.16
C LEU A 87 -1.34 -9.11 -3.31
N PRO A 88 -0.34 -9.76 -3.92
CA PRO A 88 0.60 -10.58 -3.17
C PRO A 88 1.24 -9.79 -2.02
N SER A 89 1.28 -10.39 -0.84
CA SER A 89 1.98 -9.84 0.32
C SER A 89 2.78 -10.93 1.02
N THR A 90 3.85 -10.51 1.68
CA THR A 90 4.66 -11.38 2.52
C THR A 90 4.38 -11.06 3.98
N SER A 91 4.06 -12.10 4.74
CA SER A 91 4.07 -12.04 6.20
C SER A 91 5.46 -12.32 6.74
N ILE A 92 5.94 -11.40 7.56
CA ILE A 92 7.15 -11.60 8.37
C ILE A 92 6.68 -11.75 9.82
N LEU A 93 6.81 -12.96 10.35
CA LEU A 93 6.50 -13.26 11.73
C LEU A 93 7.65 -12.77 12.62
N GLY A 94 7.34 -11.99 13.64
CA GLY A 94 8.29 -11.62 14.69
C GLY A 94 8.80 -12.84 15.44
N ARG A 95 9.97 -12.73 16.06
CA ARG A 95 10.55 -13.83 16.88
C ARG A 95 9.70 -14.18 18.10
N THR A 96 8.81 -13.27 18.50
CA THR A 96 7.83 -13.45 19.57
C THR A 96 6.55 -14.13 19.12
N GLU A 97 6.37 -14.41 17.82
CA GLU A 97 5.17 -14.98 17.18
C GLU A 97 3.86 -14.18 17.37
N HIS A 98 3.85 -13.13 18.18
CA HIS A 98 2.68 -12.30 18.47
C HIS A 98 2.56 -11.07 17.56
N HIS A 99 3.59 -10.78 16.76
CA HIS A 99 3.66 -9.61 15.91
C HIS A 99 3.91 -9.99 14.46
N VAL A 100 3.00 -9.63 13.56
CA VAL A 100 3.12 -9.89 12.12
C VAL A 100 3.35 -8.58 11.38
N ILE A 101 4.34 -8.57 10.50
CA ILE A 101 4.63 -7.44 9.62
C ILE A 101 4.24 -7.86 8.20
N ARG A 102 3.25 -7.18 7.63
CA ARG A 102 2.86 -7.34 6.23
C ARG A 102 3.72 -6.46 5.33
N ARG A 103 4.27 -7.02 4.26
CA ARG A 103 5.06 -6.30 3.25
C ARG A 103 4.55 -6.61 1.86
N VAL A 104 4.58 -5.61 0.99
CA VAL A 104 4.24 -5.76 -0.42
C VAL A 104 5.49 -5.45 -1.24
N MET A 105 5.83 -6.32 -2.19
CA MET A 105 7.00 -6.10 -3.04
C MET A 105 6.73 -5.01 -4.07
N LEU A 106 7.80 -4.33 -4.50
CA LEU A 106 7.66 -3.20 -5.42
C LEU A 106 7.26 -3.66 -6.83
N GLU A 107 7.73 -4.83 -7.24
CA GLU A 107 7.37 -5.53 -8.46
C GLU A 107 5.88 -5.87 -8.50
N ASP A 108 5.33 -6.43 -7.41
CA ASP A 108 3.90 -6.75 -7.31
C ASP A 108 3.04 -5.49 -7.38
N LEU A 109 3.47 -4.39 -6.74
CA LEU A 109 2.78 -3.10 -6.85
C LEU A 109 2.81 -2.53 -8.26
N ARG A 110 3.91 -2.71 -9.00
CA ARG A 110 4.02 -2.26 -10.40
C ARG A 110 3.09 -3.08 -11.27
N GLN A 111 3.15 -4.40 -11.16
CA GLN A 111 2.28 -5.30 -11.91
C GLN A 111 0.80 -5.01 -11.62
N PHE A 112 0.44 -4.86 -10.35
CA PHE A 112 -0.92 -4.52 -9.96
C PHE A 112 -1.40 -3.19 -10.57
N ARG A 113 -0.52 -2.18 -10.63
CA ARG A 113 -0.82 -0.88 -11.24
C ARG A 113 -0.97 -0.98 -12.76
N ASP A 114 -0.22 -1.86 -13.41
CA ASP A 114 -0.31 -2.07 -14.85
C ASP A 114 -1.59 -2.82 -15.22
N ASP A 115 -2.05 -3.71 -14.33
CA ASP A 115 -3.26 -4.52 -14.53
C ASP A 115 -4.56 -3.81 -14.11
N HIS A 116 -4.49 -2.71 -13.35
CA HIS A 116 -5.67 -2.06 -12.77
C HIS A 116 -5.63 -0.53 -12.86
N VAL A 117 -6.77 0.05 -13.24
CA VAL A 117 -6.97 1.50 -13.33
C VAL A 117 -8.18 1.96 -12.52
N LYS A 118 -8.09 3.17 -11.97
CA LYS A 118 -9.17 3.84 -11.23
C LYS A 118 -9.98 4.72 -12.17
N SER A 119 -11.24 5.00 -11.84
CA SER A 119 -12.05 5.97 -12.60
C SER A 119 -11.40 7.35 -12.67
N GLY A 120 -10.66 7.77 -11.63
CA GLY A 120 -9.89 9.02 -11.65
C GLY A 120 -8.72 8.97 -12.64
N ASP A 121 -8.02 7.84 -12.74
CA ASP A 121 -6.91 7.67 -13.69
C ASP A 121 -7.45 7.71 -15.14
N ILE A 122 -8.58 7.06 -15.40
CA ILE A 122 -9.28 7.09 -16.69
C ILE A 122 -9.75 8.51 -17.02
N ALA A 123 -10.31 9.23 -16.04
CA ALA A 123 -10.78 10.61 -16.22
C ALA A 123 -9.63 11.54 -16.61
N ASN A 124 -8.47 11.41 -15.95
CA ASN A 124 -7.27 12.16 -16.28
C ASN A 124 -6.78 11.83 -17.70
N GLN A 125 -6.78 10.55 -18.11
CA GLN A 125 -6.37 10.13 -19.46
C GLN A 125 -7.29 10.66 -20.56
N LEU A 126 -8.58 10.80 -20.27
CA LEU A 126 -9.60 11.31 -21.20
C LEU A 126 -9.82 12.82 -21.09
N GLU A 127 -9.05 13.51 -20.25
CA GLU A 127 -9.20 14.94 -19.95
C GLU A 127 -10.64 15.34 -19.62
N THR A 128 -11.32 14.49 -18.85
CA THR A 128 -12.74 14.66 -18.48
C THR A 128 -12.94 14.48 -16.98
N ASP A 129 -14.15 14.70 -16.49
CA ASP A 129 -14.47 14.54 -15.08
C ASP A 129 -14.80 13.08 -14.72
N ARG A 130 -14.56 12.72 -13.47
CA ARG A 130 -14.81 11.36 -12.94
C ARG A 130 -16.26 10.91 -13.12
N ARG A 131 -17.24 11.80 -12.98
CA ARG A 131 -18.67 11.47 -13.06
C ARG A 131 -19.07 11.15 -14.51
N THR A 132 -18.46 11.80 -15.49
CA THR A 132 -18.60 11.47 -16.91
C THR A 132 -18.05 10.08 -17.21
N VAL A 133 -16.84 9.76 -16.73
CA VAL A 133 -16.28 8.41 -16.86
C VAL A 133 -17.16 7.35 -16.21
N GLU A 134 -17.64 7.57 -14.98
CA GLU A 134 -18.53 6.61 -14.30
C GLU A 134 -19.84 6.39 -15.08
N ARG A 135 -20.39 7.44 -15.70
CA ARG A 135 -21.56 7.32 -16.57
C ARG A 135 -21.26 6.51 -17.83
N MET A 136 -20.10 6.73 -18.44
CA MET A 136 -19.64 5.95 -19.61
C MET A 136 -19.47 4.47 -19.26
N LEU A 137 -18.75 4.16 -18.18
CA LEU A 137 -18.52 2.79 -17.71
C LEU A 137 -19.87 2.07 -17.50
N ARG A 138 -20.84 2.73 -16.87
CA ARG A 138 -22.20 2.19 -16.70
C ARG A 138 -22.94 2.00 -18.04
N ARG A 139 -22.90 2.99 -18.93
CA ARG A 139 -23.57 2.95 -20.24
C ARG A 139 -23.07 1.78 -21.10
N TYR A 140 -21.77 1.54 -21.09
CA TYR A 140 -21.13 0.44 -21.82
C TYR A 140 -21.04 -0.85 -21.02
N ARG A 141 -21.65 -0.90 -19.82
CA ARG A 141 -21.69 -2.07 -18.94
C ARG A 141 -20.31 -2.63 -18.59
N VAL A 142 -19.30 -1.77 -18.53
CA VAL A 142 -17.97 -2.14 -18.05
C VAL A 142 -18.06 -2.38 -16.55
N ARG A 143 -17.82 -3.63 -16.15
CA ARG A 143 -17.82 -4.01 -14.74
C ARG A 143 -16.43 -3.77 -14.12
N PRO A 144 -16.36 -3.33 -12.87
CA PRO A 144 -15.09 -3.31 -12.17
C PRO A 144 -14.58 -4.75 -11.99
N ALA A 145 -13.26 -4.92 -12.07
CA ALA A 145 -12.60 -6.16 -11.68
C ALA A 145 -12.69 -6.37 -10.17
N TYR A 146 -12.59 -5.27 -9.40
CA TYR A 146 -12.84 -5.24 -7.96
C TYR A 146 -13.76 -4.09 -7.61
N SER A 147 -14.81 -4.40 -6.87
CA SER A 147 -15.87 -3.47 -6.55
C SER A 147 -15.67 -2.76 -5.21
N GLU A 148 -16.40 -1.66 -5.05
CA GLU A 148 -16.42 -0.90 -3.79
C GLU A 148 -16.83 -1.74 -2.57
N SER A 149 -17.73 -2.72 -2.73
CA SER A 149 -18.10 -3.63 -1.65
C SER A 149 -17.01 -4.62 -1.27
N GLN A 150 -16.04 -4.88 -2.16
CA GLN A 150 -14.94 -5.82 -1.89
C GLN A 150 -13.74 -5.10 -1.27
N ILE A 151 -13.36 -3.94 -1.82
CA ILE A 151 -12.10 -3.28 -1.44
C ILE A 151 -12.27 -1.79 -1.10
N GLY A 152 -13.49 -1.32 -0.92
CA GLY A 152 -13.78 0.09 -0.62
C GLY A 152 -13.63 1.04 -1.81
N MET A 153 -13.35 0.54 -3.02
CA MET A 153 -13.37 1.31 -4.26
C MET A 153 -13.53 0.45 -5.51
N ASN A 154 -13.85 1.07 -6.65
CA ASN A 154 -13.90 0.37 -7.94
C ASN A 154 -12.56 0.43 -8.67
N LEU A 155 -12.02 -0.73 -9.04
CA LEU A 155 -10.88 -0.91 -9.92
C LEU A 155 -11.29 -1.64 -11.19
N TYR A 156 -10.76 -1.21 -12.32
CA TYR A 156 -11.09 -1.74 -13.65
C TYR A 156 -9.84 -2.28 -14.33
N ARG A 157 -10.00 -3.24 -15.24
CA ARG A 157 -8.92 -3.66 -16.12
C ARG A 157 -8.76 -2.69 -17.28
N PRO A 158 -7.54 -2.25 -17.63
CA PRO A 158 -7.29 -1.39 -18.79
C PRO A 158 -7.85 -1.93 -20.11
N ALA A 159 -7.84 -3.26 -20.29
CA ALA A 159 -8.36 -3.91 -21.48
C ALA A 159 -9.87 -3.66 -21.67
N ASP A 160 -10.66 -3.74 -20.58
CA ASP A 160 -12.11 -3.54 -20.63
C ASP A 160 -12.46 -2.07 -20.92
N VAL A 161 -11.68 -1.13 -20.36
CA VAL A 161 -11.81 0.31 -20.62
C VAL A 161 -11.45 0.63 -22.07
N THR A 162 -10.38 0.03 -22.60
CA THR A 162 -9.97 0.24 -23.99
C THR A 162 -11.01 -0.29 -24.96
N SER A 163 -11.58 -1.46 -24.69
CA SER A 163 -12.68 -2.03 -25.46
C SER A 163 -13.90 -1.10 -25.50
N MET A 164 -14.25 -0.51 -24.35
CA MET A 164 -15.30 0.50 -24.25
C MET A 164 -15.01 1.72 -25.14
N LEU A 165 -13.79 2.27 -25.07
CA LEU A 165 -13.41 3.44 -25.86
C LEU A 165 -13.47 3.19 -27.36
N ARG A 166 -13.07 2.00 -27.81
CA ARG A 166 -13.19 1.59 -29.22
C ARG A 166 -14.65 1.42 -29.67
N SER A 167 -15.53 1.05 -28.74
CA SER A 167 -16.96 0.84 -29.01
C SER A 167 -17.79 2.13 -28.88
N ALA A 168 -17.20 3.21 -28.37
CA ALA A 168 -17.88 4.49 -28.23
C ALA A 168 -17.96 5.21 -29.58
N PRO A 169 -19.14 5.72 -30.01
CA PRO A 169 -19.23 6.56 -31.19
C PRO A 169 -18.44 7.87 -30.95
N SER A 170 -17.85 8.42 -32.01
CA SER A 170 -16.81 9.47 -32.00
C SER A 170 -17.18 10.85 -31.39
N LYS A 171 -18.30 10.95 -30.67
CA LYS A 171 -18.72 12.16 -29.98
C LYS A 171 -19.00 11.86 -28.51
N ILE A 172 -18.03 12.18 -27.66
CA ILE A 172 -18.28 12.41 -26.24
C ILE A 172 -19.11 13.71 -26.19
N PRO A 173 -20.37 13.69 -25.73
CA PRO A 173 -21.11 14.93 -25.54
C PRO A 173 -20.45 15.70 -24.40
N ALA A 174 -20.22 16.99 -24.64
CA ALA A 174 -19.78 17.96 -23.65
C ALA A 174 -20.73 18.05 -22.44
#